data_AF-A0A6J7G8H6-F1
#
_entry.id   AF-A0A6J7G8H6-F1
#
_cell.length_a   1.000
_cell.length_b   1.000
_cell.length_c   1.000
_cell.angle_alpha   90.00
_cell.angle_beta   90.00
_cell.angle_gamma   90.00
#
_symmetry.space_group_name_H-M   'P 1'
#
loop_
_entity.id
_entity.type
_entity.pdbx_description
1 polymer ?
#
loop_
_entity_poly.entity_id
_entity_poly.type
_entity_poly.pdbx_seq_one_letter_code
_entity_poly.pdbx_strand_id
1 'polypeptide(L)'
;MAGRAGVPVDASAVELNVTVTNANGAGFVTVYPCGSPRPLSSNVNYGAGSTVANSVIAKIGVDGKVCVFTQAGVDLIVDTSGYFPIG
;
A
#
# COMPACT_ATOMS: atom_id res chain seq x y z
N MET A 1 1.55 7.53 4.89
CA MET A 1 1.12 8.88 4.53
C MET A 1 0.67 9.52 5.83
N ALA A 2 1.25 10.64 6.23
CA ALA A 2 0.80 11.43 7.37
C ALA A 2 0.94 12.90 6.95
N GLY A 3 -0.04 13.74 7.28
CA GLY A 3 -0.10 15.12 6.80
C GLY A 3 -0.38 15.29 5.30
N ARG A 4 -0.91 14.25 4.64
CA ARG A 4 -1.26 14.27 3.20
C ARG A 4 -2.63 13.64 2.97
N ALA A 5 -3.37 14.12 1.96
CA ALA A 5 -4.66 13.58 1.55
C ALA A 5 -5.69 13.50 2.70
N GLY A 6 -5.68 14.50 3.60
CA GLY A 6 -6.59 14.54 4.75
C GLY A 6 -6.20 13.62 5.92
N VAL A 7 -5.10 12.87 5.81
CA VAL A 7 -4.58 12.05 6.91
C VAL A 7 -3.85 12.95 7.93
N PRO A 8 -4.27 12.95 9.21
CA PRO A 8 -3.58 13.68 10.27
C PRO A 8 -2.10 13.28 10.39
N VAL A 9 -1.27 14.20 10.89
CA VAL A 9 0.17 13.97 11.09
C VAL A 9 0.45 12.88 12.14
N ASP A 10 -0.48 12.70 13.07
CA ASP A 10 -0.44 11.78 14.20
C ASP A 10 -1.25 10.50 13.96
N ALA A 11 -1.67 10.21 12.72
CA ALA A 11 -2.32 8.95 12.40
C ALA A 11 -1.35 7.75 12.59
N SER A 12 -1.85 6.65 13.15
CA SER A 12 -1.07 5.43 13.38
C SER A 12 -1.15 4.42 12.22
N ALA A 13 -2.25 4.44 11.47
CA ALA A 13 -2.47 3.61 10.30
C ALA A 13 -3.39 4.30 9.27
N VAL A 14 -3.37 3.81 8.04
CA VAL A 14 -4.23 4.24 6.93
C VAL A 14 -4.92 3.05 6.30
N GLU A 15 -6.16 3.25 5.89
CA GLU A 15 -6.85 2.33 4.97
C GLU A 15 -6.60 2.81 3.54
N LEU A 16 -6.05 1.92 2.72
CA LEU A 16 -5.66 2.17 1.36
C LEU A 16 -6.41 1.24 0.41
N ASN A 17 -6.91 1.76 -0.71
CA ASN A 17 -7.26 0.94 -1.86
C ASN A 17 -6.05 0.87 -2.79
N VAL A 18 -5.44 -0.31 -2.92
CA VAL A 18 -4.25 -0.52 -3.75
C VAL A 18 -4.65 -1.24 -5.02
N THR A 19 -4.46 -0.58 -6.16
CA THR A 19 -4.80 -1.10 -7.48
C THR A 19 -3.54 -1.29 -8.31
N VAL A 20 -3.35 -2.51 -8.80
CA VAL A 20 -2.37 -2.84 -9.84
C VAL A 20 -3.07 -2.73 -11.19
N THR A 21 -2.40 -2.14 -12.18
CA THR A 21 -2.80 -2.19 -13.59
C THR A 21 -1.56 -2.32 -14.49
N ASN A 22 -1.78 -2.59 -15.77
CA ASN A 22 -0.72 -2.76 -16.78
C ASN A 22 0.40 -3.71 -16.32
N ALA A 23 0.06 -4.82 -15.68
CA ALA A 23 1.06 -5.72 -15.12
C ALA A 23 1.87 -6.45 -16.21
N ASN A 24 3.19 -6.31 -16.18
CA ASN A 24 4.11 -6.92 -17.17
C ASN A 24 4.26 -8.45 -17.00
N GLY A 25 3.80 -9.01 -15.88
CA GLY A 25 3.92 -10.41 -15.54
C GLY A 25 3.05 -10.76 -14.33
N ALA A 26 2.97 -12.05 -14.00
CA ALA A 26 2.32 -12.48 -12.77
C ALA A 26 3.17 -12.11 -11.55
N GLY A 27 2.52 -11.78 -10.43
CA GLY A 27 3.22 -11.45 -9.21
C GLY A 27 2.30 -10.97 -8.10
N PHE A 28 2.89 -10.30 -7.12
CA PHE A 28 2.16 -9.72 -6.01
C PHE A 28 2.68 -8.35 -5.58
N VAL A 29 1.86 -7.68 -4.76
CA VAL A 29 2.18 -6.45 -4.03
C VAL A 29 2.24 -6.74 -2.54
N THR A 30 3.22 -6.14 -1.85
CA THR A 30 3.29 -6.10 -0.38
C THR A 30 3.27 -4.65 0.08
N VAL A 31 2.36 -4.33 1.01
CA VAL A 31 2.21 -2.99 1.62
C VAL A 31 2.60 -3.08 3.09
N TYR A 32 3.48 -2.19 3.55
CA TYR A 32 4.06 -2.28 4.88
C TYR A 32 4.55 -0.91 5.39
N PRO A 33 4.72 -0.72 6.71
CA PRO A 33 5.29 0.53 7.24
C PRO A 33 6.73 0.71 6.76
N CYS A 34 7.04 1.90 6.22
CA CYS A 34 8.42 2.23 5.90
C CYS A 34 9.31 2.19 7.15
N GLY A 35 10.58 1.81 6.99
CA GLY A 35 11.52 1.64 8.10
C GLY A 35 11.40 0.30 8.84
N SER A 36 10.44 -0.55 8.46
CA SER A 36 10.39 -1.96 8.89
C SER A 36 10.88 -2.89 7.77
N PRO A 37 11.42 -4.09 8.11
CA PRO A 37 11.69 -5.12 7.11
C PRO A 37 10.43 -5.46 6.32
N ARG A 38 10.58 -5.65 5.00
CA ARG A 38 9.47 -6.08 4.14
C ARG A 38 8.99 -7.47 4.59
N PRO A 39 7.71 -7.67 4.92
CA PRO A 39 7.20 -8.98 5.29
C PRO A 39 7.12 -9.91 4.07
N LEU A 40 6.95 -11.21 4.31
CA LEU A 40 6.76 -12.22 3.26
C LEU A 40 5.31 -12.30 2.74
N SER A 41 4.38 -11.59 3.37
CA SER A 41 2.96 -11.60 3.02
C SER A 41 2.66 -10.78 1.76
N SER A 42 1.71 -11.25 0.95
CA SER A 42 1.13 -10.50 -0.15
C SER A 42 -0.21 -9.84 0.22
N ASN A 43 -0.52 -8.72 -0.41
CA ASN A 43 -1.78 -8.01 -0.31
C ASN A 43 -2.58 -8.10 -1.61
N VAL A 44 -1.96 -7.88 -2.77
CA VAL A 44 -2.60 -7.99 -4.10
C VAL A 44 -1.85 -9.05 -4.88
N ASN A 45 -2.54 -10.08 -5.38
CA ASN A 45 -1.96 -11.06 -6.30
C ASN A 45 -2.57 -10.82 -7.69
N TYR A 46 -1.74 -10.86 -8.73
CA TYR A 46 -2.15 -10.50 -10.08
C TYR A 46 -1.47 -11.37 -11.14
N GLY A 47 -2.11 -11.48 -12.31
CA GLY A 47 -1.53 -12.04 -13.52
C GLY A 47 -1.05 -10.95 -14.48
N ALA A 48 -0.38 -11.36 -15.56
CA ALA A 48 0.00 -10.43 -16.64
C ALA A 48 -1.24 -9.76 -17.25
N GLY A 49 -1.14 -8.47 -17.57
CA GLY A 49 -2.22 -7.66 -18.15
C GLY A 49 -3.42 -7.40 -17.23
N SER A 50 -3.38 -7.87 -15.99
CA SER A 50 -4.52 -7.75 -15.07
C SER A 50 -4.62 -6.35 -14.47
N THR A 51 -5.87 -5.93 -14.20
CA THR A 51 -6.16 -4.81 -13.31
C THR A 51 -6.90 -5.35 -12.08
N VAL A 52 -6.27 -5.28 -10.92
CA VAL A 52 -6.78 -5.89 -9.67
C VAL A 52 -6.58 -4.91 -8.53
N ALA A 53 -7.63 -4.71 -7.73
CA ALA A 53 -7.60 -3.88 -6.54
C ALA A 53 -7.76 -4.74 -5.27
N ASN A 54 -7.17 -4.29 -4.16
CA ASN A 54 -7.47 -4.79 -2.84
C ASN A 54 -7.44 -3.65 -1.80
N SER A 55 -8.33 -3.72 -0.80
CA SER A 55 -8.27 -2.83 0.38
C SER A 55 -7.25 -3.35 1.39
N VAL A 56 -6.43 -2.45 1.91
CA VAL A 56 -5.33 -2.74 2.82
C VAL A 56 -5.29 -1.72 3.95
N ILE A 57 -5.33 -2.20 5.19
CA ILE A 57 -4.97 -1.38 6.36
C ILE A 57 -3.47 -1.52 6.60
N ALA A 58 -2.75 -0.41 6.52
CA ALA A 58 -1.30 -0.36 6.70
C ALA A 58 -0.91 0.58 7.84
N LYS A 59 -0.05 0.11 8.75
CA LYS A 59 0.60 0.99 9.72
C LYS A 59 1.42 2.05 9.00
N ILE A 60 1.41 3.26 9.53
CA ILE A 60 2.29 4.32 9.08
C ILE A 60 3.67 4.09 9.70
N GLY A 61 4.71 4.08 8.86
CA GLY A 61 6.10 3.90 9.28
C GLY A 61 6.83 5.23 9.49
N VAL A 62 8.17 5.15 9.46
CA VAL A 62 9.05 6.32 9.62
C VAL A 62 8.71 7.42 8.59
N ASP A 63 8.92 8.67 8.99
CA ASP A 63 8.55 9.88 8.24
C ASP A 63 7.08 9.96 7.82
N GLY A 64 6.19 9.24 8.48
CA GLY A 64 4.78 9.22 8.09
C GLY A 64 4.54 8.48 6.77
N LYS A 65 5.37 7.50 6.39
CA LYS A 65 5.31 6.84 5.06
C LYS A 65 4.82 5.39 5.14
N VAL A 66 4.18 4.96 4.06
CA VAL A 66 3.86 3.55 3.79
C VAL A 66 4.67 3.13 2.58
N CYS A 67 5.28 1.96 2.65
CA CYS A 67 6.13 1.42 1.61
C CYS A 67 5.37 0.33 0.86
N VAL A 68 5.59 0.28 -0.45
CA VAL A 68 4.97 -0.70 -1.33
C VAL A 68 6.05 -1.39 -2.15
N PHE A 69 6.01 -2.72 -2.17
CA PHE A 69 6.85 -3.54 -3.02
C PHE A 69 6.00 -4.21 -4.10
N THR A 70 6.51 -4.27 -5.33
CA THR A 70 5.90 -5.00 -6.44
C THR A 70 6.90 -6.05 -6.95
N GLN A 71 6.43 -7.28 -7.16
CA GLN A 71 7.30 -8.37 -7.65
C GLN A 71 7.66 -8.21 -9.13
N ALA A 72 6.75 -7.66 -9.93
CA ALA A 72 6.95 -7.38 -11.34
C ALA A 72 6.70 -5.89 -11.64
N GLY A 73 7.06 -5.46 -12.86
CA GLY A 73 6.72 -4.14 -13.37
C GLY A 73 5.20 -4.00 -13.49
N VAL A 74 4.64 -2.98 -12.86
CA VAL A 74 3.22 -2.65 -12.86
C VAL A 74 3.06 -1.14 -12.76
N ASP A 75 1.91 -0.64 -13.21
CA ASP A 75 1.43 0.67 -12.76
C ASP A 75 0.66 0.49 -11.45
N LEU A 76 0.89 1.38 -10.50
CA LEU A 76 0.28 1.31 -9.18
C LEU A 76 -0.52 2.57 -8.87
N ILE A 77 -1.78 2.38 -8.50
CA ILE A 77 -2.67 3.44 -8.01
C ILE A 77 -2.92 3.15 -6.53
N VAL A 78 -2.76 4.15 -5.68
CA VAL A 78 -2.94 4.03 -4.23
C VAL A 78 -3.82 5.18 -3.75
N ASP A 79 -5.05 4.85 -3.41
CA ASP A 79 -6.03 5.79 -2.86
C ASP A 79 -6.10 5.64 -1.34
N THR A 80 -6.33 6.75 -0.64
CA THR A 80 -6.56 6.73 0.82
C THR A 80 -8.06 6.77 1.09
N SER A 81 -8.58 5.72 1.72
CA SER A 81 -10.01 5.59 2.05
C SER A 81 -10.31 6.04 3.48
N GLY A 82 -9.31 6.04 4.36
CA GLY A 82 -9.46 6.42 5.76
C GLY A 82 -8.16 6.38 6.54
N TYR A 83 -8.24 6.76 7.82
CA TYR A 83 -7.10 6.70 8.74
C TYR A 83 -7.55 6.27 10.14
N PHE A 84 -6.59 5.79 10.92
CA PHE A 84 -6.76 5.43 12.32
C PHE A 84 -5.89 6.35 13.17
N PRO A 85 -6.43 7.03 14.21
CA PRO A 85 -5.66 7.90 15.08
C PRO A 85 -4.64 7.12 15.92
N ILE A 86 -3.75 7.83 16.61
CA ILE A 86 -3.03 7.26 17.76
C ILE A 86 -4.07 6.92 18.85
N GLY A 87 -3.99 5.70 19.36
CA GLY A 87 -4.82 5.23 20.49
C GLY A 87 -4.32 5.71 21.83
#